data_AF-A0A3N1ZVG3-F1
#
_entry.id   AF-A0A3N1ZVG3-F1
#
_cell.length_a   1.000
_cell.length_b   1.000
_cell.length_c   1.000
_cell.angle_alpha   90.00
_cell.angle_beta   90.00
_cell.angle_gamma   90.00
#
_symmetry.space_group_name_H-M   'P 1'
#
loop_
_entity.id
_entity.type
_entity.pdbx_description
1 polymer ?
#
loop_
_entity_poly.entity_id
_entity_poly.type
_entity_poly.pdbx_seq_one_letter_code
_entity_poly.pdbx_strand_id
1 'polypeptide(L)'
;MPLRTAALGLSTILAASCLAAPPAHAAAGTQTAWANEGYPYPSASDCVETPGVTTGCIYDQWHAYQGQCVSWVAHRLNTVSGLRYDNHSFLGQRFGSANNWGTAASRAGIPVNMTPARGAVAWYNYHAAFVEYVNPDGSVVVSEMNYDNHNGFRYVTIKPGYRWPKGFIHFKDLPNQRLQYRIDPVGALFADTVPARGALRRGPRVGIGWEKMGLVTQLDDITGDRLPDLLARRNSDGLLFLYPSAGGGRLGPKRQVGSGWLSVRALTDAGSMRGSGRQVVAVYTSGEVRQFSVSRSGLSGMRQLAPTSRWTTVTGIDDVTQDGRTDLLVNTSDKKLLRYPSTATGALGRPTMVSSDYRIGQLVSHERGRFTVVTGTGALATRTVTASRITNHTVIATGLAGHRPA
;
A
#
# COMPACT_ATOMS: atom_id res chain seq x y z
N MET A 1 71.69 -10.13 -30.43
CA MET A 1 70.36 -10.11 -29.76
C MET A 1 70.19 -8.77 -29.06
N PRO A 2 69.49 -7.79 -29.67
CA PRO A 2 69.16 -6.55 -28.97
C PRO A 2 67.78 -6.67 -28.31
N LEU A 3 67.71 -6.31 -27.02
CA LEU A 3 66.45 -6.18 -26.30
C LEU A 3 65.63 -5.01 -26.86
N ARG A 4 64.35 -5.27 -27.09
CA ARG A 4 63.36 -4.30 -27.55
C ARG A 4 62.98 -3.34 -26.42
N THR A 5 62.85 -2.08 -26.82
CA THR A 5 62.31 -0.91 -26.13
C THR A 5 60.94 -1.16 -25.51
N ALA A 6 60.77 -0.80 -24.23
CA ALA A 6 59.48 -0.68 -23.56
C ALA A 6 59.02 0.79 -23.62
N ALA A 7 57.78 1.00 -24.07
CA ALA A 7 57.15 2.31 -24.13
C ALA A 7 56.68 2.75 -22.74
N LEU A 8 56.99 4.00 -22.37
CA LEU A 8 56.49 4.71 -21.20
C LEU A 8 55.00 5.04 -21.40
N GLY A 9 54.13 4.42 -20.61
CA GLY A 9 52.76 4.88 -20.38
C GLY A 9 52.67 5.57 -19.02
N LEU A 10 52.52 6.89 -19.00
CA LEU A 10 52.19 7.63 -17.79
C LEU A 10 50.83 7.14 -17.25
N SER A 11 50.83 6.45 -16.12
CA SER A 11 49.63 6.29 -15.29
C SER A 11 49.64 7.40 -14.23
N THR A 12 48.78 8.39 -14.43
CA THR A 12 48.38 9.33 -13.39
C THR A 12 47.63 8.58 -12.30
N ILE A 13 48.27 8.43 -11.13
CA ILE A 13 47.62 7.98 -9.91
C ILE A 13 46.71 9.13 -9.46
N LEU A 14 45.41 9.04 -9.76
CA LEU A 14 44.42 9.78 -8.98
C LEU A 14 44.33 9.10 -7.61
N ALA A 15 44.90 9.76 -6.61
CA ALA A 15 44.57 9.47 -5.22
C ALA A 15 43.07 9.73 -5.05
N ALA A 16 42.29 8.65 -5.00
CA ALA A 16 40.92 8.70 -4.53
C ALA A 16 40.98 9.08 -3.05
N SER A 17 40.74 10.35 -2.76
CA SER A 17 40.36 10.81 -1.43
C SER A 17 39.17 9.96 -0.98
N CYS A 18 39.40 9.12 0.02
CA CYS A 18 38.32 8.44 0.73
C CYS A 18 37.45 9.50 1.40
N LEU A 19 36.44 9.98 0.68
CA LEU A 19 35.23 10.51 1.29
C LEU A 19 34.64 9.34 2.09
N ALA A 20 34.68 9.46 3.41
CA ALA A 20 34.13 8.49 4.33
C ALA A 20 32.71 8.11 3.87
N ALA A 21 32.48 6.81 3.65
CA ALA A 21 31.14 6.31 3.41
C ALA A 21 30.24 6.74 4.59
N PRO A 22 29.01 7.23 4.33
CA PRO A 22 28.10 7.57 5.41
C PRO A 22 27.89 6.35 6.31
N PRO A 23 27.72 6.54 7.63
CA PRO A 23 27.56 5.43 8.56
C PRO A 23 26.39 4.54 8.12
N ALA A 24 26.59 3.22 8.18
CA ALA A 24 25.69 2.18 7.67
C ALA A 24 24.22 2.24 8.17
N HIS A 25 23.92 3.09 9.15
CA HIS A 25 22.58 3.29 9.69
C HIS A 25 21.72 4.23 8.82
N ALA A 26 22.33 5.20 8.13
CA ALA A 26 21.59 6.23 7.42
C ALA A 26 20.94 5.70 6.12
N ALA A 27 21.69 4.94 5.32
CA ALA A 27 21.14 4.35 4.08
C ALA A 27 20.09 3.25 4.34
N ALA A 28 20.10 2.61 5.52
CA ALA A 28 19.21 1.49 5.81
C ALA A 28 17.77 1.94 6.13
N GLY A 29 17.58 3.10 6.78
CA GLY A 29 16.27 3.59 7.21
C GLY A 29 15.34 3.92 6.04
N THR A 30 15.80 4.79 5.13
CA THR A 30 15.04 5.23 3.95
C THR A 30 14.79 4.09 2.96
N GLN A 31 15.74 3.16 2.80
CA GLN A 31 15.53 1.93 2.04
C GLN A 31 14.48 1.02 2.68
N THR A 32 14.46 0.92 4.01
CA THR A 32 13.45 0.13 4.73
C THR A 32 12.07 0.77 4.62
N ALA A 33 11.98 2.11 4.72
CA ALA A 33 10.76 2.87 4.53
C ALA A 33 10.20 2.73 3.10
N TRP A 34 11.09 2.79 2.09
CA TRP A 34 10.75 2.49 0.70
C TRP A 34 10.27 1.06 0.55
N ALA A 35 11.03 0.10 1.08
CA ALA A 35 10.71 -1.31 0.93
C ALA A 35 9.40 -1.71 1.64
N ASN A 36 9.03 -1.07 2.74
CA ASN A 36 7.85 -1.44 3.51
C ASN A 36 6.60 -0.64 3.11
N GLU A 37 6.70 0.65 2.80
CA GLU A 37 5.54 1.51 2.54
C GLU A 37 5.62 2.35 1.27
N GLY A 38 6.65 2.16 0.45
CA GLY A 38 6.86 2.88 -0.80
C GLY A 38 7.22 4.35 -0.63
N TYR A 39 7.97 4.69 0.42
CA TYR A 39 8.54 6.02 0.54
C TYR A 39 9.37 6.39 -0.70
N PRO A 40 9.12 7.52 -1.40
CA PRO A 40 9.69 7.78 -2.73
C PRO A 40 11.21 7.97 -2.77
N TYR A 41 11.87 8.13 -1.63
CA TYR A 41 13.27 8.56 -1.53
C TYR A 41 14.14 7.50 -0.83
N PRO A 42 14.35 6.31 -1.43
CA PRO A 42 15.16 5.23 -0.84
C PRO A 42 16.64 5.59 -0.67
N SER A 43 17.12 6.61 -1.41
CA SER A 43 18.50 7.08 -1.37
C SER A 43 18.60 8.50 -0.83
N ALA A 44 17.63 8.94 -0.02
CA ALA A 44 17.66 10.26 0.58
C ALA A 44 18.97 10.46 1.34
N SER A 45 19.61 11.60 1.08
CA SER A 45 20.84 12.00 1.78
C SER A 45 20.59 12.12 3.27
N ASP A 46 21.64 11.87 4.04
CA ASP A 46 21.60 12.07 5.49
C ASP A 46 21.54 13.58 5.78
N CYS A 47 20.31 14.07 5.94
CA CYS A 47 20.01 15.46 6.21
C CYS A 47 20.18 15.74 7.69
N VAL A 48 21.07 16.69 8.01
CA VAL A 48 21.30 17.14 9.39
C VAL A 48 20.54 18.44 9.60
N GLU A 49 19.50 18.38 10.44
CA GLU A 49 18.64 19.52 10.80
C GLU A 49 19.02 20.07 12.19
N THR A 50 20.29 20.42 12.40
CA THR A 50 20.73 21.03 13.66
C THR A 50 20.48 22.55 13.62
N PRO A 51 20.03 23.19 14.72
CA PRO A 51 19.90 24.65 14.75
C PRO A 51 21.17 25.35 14.29
N GLY A 52 21.08 26.15 13.21
CA GLY A 52 22.20 26.89 12.63
C GLY A 52 23.05 26.14 11.60
N VAL A 53 22.84 24.83 11.40
CA VAL A 53 23.52 24.03 10.38
C VAL A 53 22.54 23.08 9.69
N THR A 54 22.21 23.39 8.44
CA THR A 54 21.43 22.50 7.56
C THR A 54 22.34 22.01 6.45
N THR A 55 22.69 20.72 6.47
CA THR A 55 23.62 20.13 5.49
C THR A 55 23.03 18.86 4.90
N GLY A 56 23.18 18.67 3.59
CA GLY A 56 22.73 17.47 2.90
C GLY A 56 21.21 17.34 2.78
N CYS A 57 20.44 18.41 2.97
CA CYS A 57 18.99 18.37 2.95
C CYS A 57 18.42 18.70 1.57
N ILE A 58 17.61 17.78 1.03
CA ILE A 58 16.94 17.92 -0.27
C ILE A 58 15.44 17.96 -0.02
N TYR A 59 14.74 18.91 -0.64
CA TYR A 59 13.29 18.97 -0.56
C TYR A 59 12.63 17.81 -1.34
N ASP A 60 11.53 17.33 -0.80
CA ASP A 60 10.64 16.37 -1.44
C ASP A 60 9.47 17.05 -2.14
N GLN A 61 8.59 16.24 -2.75
CA GLN A 61 7.41 16.70 -3.47
C GLN A 61 6.33 17.34 -2.57
N TRP A 62 6.45 17.21 -1.24
CA TRP A 62 5.54 17.79 -0.26
C TRP A 62 6.16 19.00 0.44
N HIS A 63 7.28 19.53 -0.05
CA HIS A 63 8.02 20.64 0.56
C HIS A 63 8.50 20.34 1.99
N ALA A 64 8.95 19.10 2.23
CA ALA A 64 9.65 18.65 3.42
C ALA A 64 11.03 18.11 3.05
N TYR A 65 11.92 17.94 4.02
CA TYR A 65 13.25 17.36 3.75
C TYR A 65 13.18 15.84 3.66
N GLN A 66 13.73 15.28 2.58
CA GLN A 66 13.79 13.85 2.36
C GLN A 66 14.50 13.14 3.51
N GLY A 67 14.03 11.95 3.87
CA GLY A 67 14.58 11.17 4.99
C GLY A 67 14.18 11.67 6.37
N GLN A 68 13.33 12.70 6.48
CA GLN A 68 12.99 13.33 7.77
C GLN A 68 11.55 13.02 8.21
N CYS A 69 11.26 13.26 9.49
CA CYS A 69 9.96 12.96 10.10
C CYS A 69 8.77 13.64 9.39
N VAL A 70 8.94 14.92 9.02
CA VAL A 70 7.94 15.73 8.29
C VAL A 70 7.64 15.10 6.92
N SER A 71 8.69 14.68 6.19
CA SER A 71 8.55 14.03 4.89
C SER A 71 7.87 12.67 5.00
N TRP A 72 8.25 11.87 6.00
CA TRP A 72 7.60 10.58 6.24
C TRP A 72 6.10 10.74 6.58
N VAL A 73 5.75 11.68 7.46
CA VAL A 73 4.34 11.90 7.79
C VAL A 73 3.57 12.45 6.59
N ALA A 74 4.15 13.35 5.80
CA ALA A 74 3.55 13.82 4.55
C ALA A 74 3.29 12.66 3.58
N HIS A 75 4.23 11.72 3.45
CA HIS A 75 4.04 10.48 2.69
C HIS A 75 2.83 9.69 3.19
N ARG A 76 2.72 9.44 4.50
CA ARG A 76 1.60 8.67 5.06
C ARG A 76 0.25 9.38 4.92
N LEU A 77 0.20 10.69 5.11
CA LEU A 77 -1.02 11.49 4.91
C LEU A 77 -1.51 11.40 3.46
N ASN A 78 -0.60 11.45 2.48
CA ASN A 78 -0.98 11.33 1.08
C ASN A 78 -1.36 9.90 0.70
N THR A 79 -0.61 8.89 1.17
CA THR A 79 -0.74 7.52 0.67
C THR A 79 -1.68 6.61 1.48
N VAL A 80 -1.86 6.88 2.78
CA VAL A 80 -2.75 6.08 3.65
C VAL A 80 -4.04 6.84 3.92
N SER A 81 -3.92 8.12 4.25
CA SER A 81 -5.10 8.94 4.51
C SER A 81 -5.75 9.41 3.20
N GLY A 82 -5.07 9.32 2.05
CA GLY A 82 -5.61 9.74 0.75
C GLY A 82 -5.85 11.25 0.67
N LEU A 83 -5.07 12.02 1.44
CA LEU A 83 -5.11 13.48 1.40
C LEU A 83 -4.23 13.98 0.26
N ARG A 84 -4.45 15.23 -0.17
CA ARG A 84 -3.49 15.98 -0.99
C ARG A 84 -2.71 16.91 -0.08
N TYR A 85 -1.93 16.32 0.83
CA TYR A 85 -1.20 17.09 1.83
C TYR A 85 0.07 17.71 1.23
N ASP A 86 0.27 18.98 1.52
CA ASP A 86 1.44 19.76 1.13
C ASP A 86 1.92 20.60 2.32
N ASN A 87 3.21 20.49 2.68
CA ASN A 87 3.73 21.11 3.91
C ASN A 87 3.77 22.65 3.84
N HIS A 88 3.65 23.23 2.64
CA HIS A 88 3.68 24.67 2.42
C HIS A 88 2.29 25.30 2.31
N SER A 89 1.27 24.55 1.91
CA SER A 89 -0.01 25.13 1.49
C SER A 89 -1.27 24.34 1.88
N PHE A 90 -1.16 23.27 2.67
CA PHE A 90 -2.33 22.46 3.04
C PHE A 90 -3.39 23.28 3.79
N LEU A 91 -4.60 23.35 3.23
CA LEU A 91 -5.72 24.17 3.72
C LEU A 91 -5.35 25.65 3.96
N GLY A 92 -4.47 26.19 3.10
CA GLY A 92 -4.03 27.58 3.19
C GLY A 92 -3.06 27.85 4.36
N GLN A 93 -2.55 26.81 5.02
CA GLN A 93 -1.58 26.92 6.11
C GLN A 93 -0.22 26.33 5.71
N ARG A 94 0.85 26.98 6.16
CA ARG A 94 2.22 26.47 6.08
C ARG A 94 2.56 25.74 7.38
N PHE A 95 2.73 24.42 7.30
CA PHE A 95 3.03 23.56 8.45
C PHE A 95 4.51 23.62 8.83
N GLY A 96 5.41 23.56 7.83
CA GLY A 96 6.85 23.71 8.05
C GLY A 96 7.44 22.62 8.95
N SER A 97 8.30 23.01 9.88
CA SER A 97 8.97 22.09 10.83
C SER A 97 8.01 21.51 11.86
N ALA A 98 8.25 20.27 12.28
CA ALA A 98 7.35 19.50 13.16
C ALA A 98 6.94 20.25 14.45
N ASN A 99 7.82 21.10 15.01
CA ASN A 99 7.52 21.89 16.20
C ASN A 99 6.31 22.85 16.04
N ASN A 100 5.98 23.24 14.82
CA ASN A 100 4.89 24.17 14.53
C ASN A 100 3.57 23.47 14.17
N TRP A 101 3.58 22.16 13.95
CA TRP A 101 2.47 21.44 13.33
C TRP A 101 1.16 21.50 14.14
N GLY A 102 1.22 21.40 15.47
CA GLY A 102 0.01 21.52 16.30
C GLY A 102 -0.68 22.88 16.17
N THR A 103 0.11 23.96 16.13
CA THR A 103 -0.40 25.33 15.95
C THR A 103 -0.94 25.53 14.54
N ALA A 104 -0.20 25.07 13.52
CA ALA A 104 -0.64 25.16 12.12
C ALA A 104 -1.93 24.37 11.87
N ALA A 105 -2.03 23.16 12.42
CA ALA A 105 -3.24 22.33 12.37
C ALA A 105 -4.43 23.03 13.01
N SER A 106 -4.25 23.60 14.20
CA SER A 106 -5.31 24.34 14.89
C SER A 106 -5.80 25.54 14.07
N ARG A 107 -4.88 26.29 13.42
CA ARG A 107 -5.24 27.38 12.49
C ARG A 107 -5.94 26.91 11.22
N ALA A 108 -5.62 25.70 10.75
CA ALA A 108 -6.31 25.03 9.66
C ALA A 108 -7.68 24.44 10.06
N GLY A 109 -8.09 24.57 11.33
CA GLY A 109 -9.33 23.97 11.85
C GLY A 109 -9.25 22.46 12.04
N ILE A 110 -8.05 21.87 12.04
CA ILE A 110 -7.83 20.44 12.26
C ILE A 110 -7.75 20.19 13.77
N PRO A 111 -8.54 19.26 14.33
CA PRO A 111 -8.51 18.98 15.76
C PRO A 111 -7.13 18.51 16.23
N VAL A 112 -6.68 19.06 17.35
CA VAL A 112 -5.48 18.63 18.08
C VAL A 112 -5.89 18.33 19.51
N ASN A 113 -5.78 17.08 19.94
CA ASN A 113 -6.16 16.67 21.28
C ASN A 113 -5.36 15.44 21.75
N MET A 114 -5.68 14.88 22.91
CA MET A 114 -4.93 13.75 23.51
C MET A 114 -5.49 12.37 23.17
N THR A 115 -6.50 12.29 22.31
CA THR A 115 -7.16 11.04 21.92
C THR A 115 -6.41 10.43 20.73
N PRO A 116 -5.76 9.28 20.88
CA PRO A 116 -5.12 8.64 19.75
C PRO A 116 -6.15 8.09 18.78
N ALA A 117 -5.89 8.22 17.49
CA ALA A 117 -6.64 7.57 16.43
C ALA A 117 -5.68 7.09 15.34
N ARG A 118 -5.98 5.96 14.70
CA ARG A 118 -5.25 5.55 13.49
C ARG A 118 -5.43 6.63 12.42
N GLY A 119 -4.37 6.97 11.70
CA GLY A 119 -4.39 8.06 10.72
C GLY A 119 -4.08 9.44 11.30
N ALA A 120 -4.15 9.61 12.62
CA ALA A 120 -3.68 10.83 13.28
C ALA A 120 -2.15 10.92 13.25
N VAL A 121 -1.63 12.13 13.46
CA VAL A 121 -0.20 12.38 13.62
C VAL A 121 0.12 12.53 15.10
N ALA A 122 0.95 11.64 15.63
CA ALA A 122 1.56 11.78 16.94
C ALA A 122 2.57 12.94 16.90
N TRP A 123 2.26 14.04 17.55
CA TRP A 123 3.01 15.30 17.48
C TRP A 123 3.83 15.54 18.75
N TYR A 124 5.11 15.88 18.57
CA TYR A 124 6.09 16.17 19.62
C TYR A 124 6.70 17.58 19.45
N ASN A 125 7.59 17.97 20.36
CA ASN A 125 8.25 19.28 20.29
C ASN A 125 9.04 19.49 19.00
N TYR A 126 9.71 18.47 18.46
CA TYR A 126 10.55 18.57 17.27
C TYR A 126 10.43 17.34 16.35
N HIS A 127 9.37 16.56 16.53
CA HIS A 127 9.19 15.30 15.83
C HIS A 127 7.71 15.05 15.54
N ALA A 128 7.45 14.27 14.51
CA ALA A 128 6.12 13.84 14.14
C ALA A 128 6.16 12.39 13.65
N ALA A 129 5.19 11.59 14.08
CA ALA A 129 5.05 10.21 13.67
C ALA A 129 3.60 9.93 13.25
N PHE A 130 3.40 8.97 12.34
CA PHE A 130 2.05 8.61 11.89
C PHE A 130 1.50 7.48 12.76
N VAL A 131 0.27 7.62 13.26
CA VAL A 131 -0.38 6.58 14.07
C VAL A 131 -0.93 5.50 13.16
N GLU A 132 -0.27 4.34 13.18
CA GLU A 132 -0.61 3.18 12.37
C GLU A 132 -1.74 2.36 13.00
N TYR A 133 -1.81 2.35 14.34
CA TYR A 133 -2.79 1.57 15.09
C TYR A 133 -2.91 2.04 16.54
N VAL A 134 -4.09 1.88 17.13
CA VAL A 134 -4.35 2.11 18.56
C VAL A 134 -4.71 0.77 19.21
N ASN A 135 -3.90 0.30 20.15
CA ASN A 135 -4.14 -0.95 20.85
C ASN A 135 -5.30 -0.82 21.85
N PRO A 136 -5.97 -1.94 22.20
CA PRO A 136 -7.02 -1.94 23.22
C PRO A 136 -6.58 -1.43 24.60
N ASP A 137 -5.29 -1.55 24.93
CA ASP A 137 -4.70 -1.05 26.17
C ASP A 137 -4.37 0.47 26.14
N GLY A 138 -4.74 1.16 25.06
CA GLY A 138 -4.48 2.58 24.85
C GLY A 138 -3.07 2.91 24.37
N SER A 139 -2.17 1.93 24.25
CA SER A 139 -0.88 2.14 23.57
C SER A 139 -1.08 2.34 22.06
N VAL A 140 -0.18 3.07 21.41
CA VAL A 140 -0.25 3.29 19.96
C VAL A 140 0.96 2.73 19.26
N VAL A 141 0.74 2.19 18.06
CA VAL A 141 1.81 1.86 17.13
C VAL A 141 1.99 3.04 16.20
N VAL A 142 3.20 3.58 16.16
CA VAL A 142 3.56 4.66 15.24
C VAL A 142 4.62 4.21 14.25
N SER A 143 4.57 4.77 13.05
CA SER A 143 5.68 4.73 12.10
C SER A 143 6.35 6.09 12.08
N GLU A 144 7.68 6.08 12.17
CA GLU A 144 8.47 7.31 12.27
C GLU A 144 9.80 7.19 11.53
N MET A 145 10.29 8.34 11.08
CA MET A 145 11.57 8.50 10.41
C MET A 145 12.32 9.65 11.07
N ASN A 146 13.66 9.62 11.07
CA ASN A 146 14.47 10.55 11.86
C ASN A 146 14.22 10.42 13.37
N TYR A 147 14.12 9.19 13.88
CA TYR A 147 14.09 8.96 15.33
C TYR A 147 15.50 8.95 15.95
N ASP A 148 16.51 8.80 15.11
CA ASP A 148 17.94 8.69 15.42
C ASP A 148 18.72 9.97 15.12
N ASN A 149 18.03 11.09 14.84
CA ASN A 149 18.58 12.37 14.37
C ASN A 149 19.20 12.32 12.97
N HIS A 150 18.94 11.23 12.23
CA HIS A 150 19.35 11.01 10.86
C HIS A 150 18.11 10.65 10.03
N ASN A 151 18.19 9.63 9.17
CA ASN A 151 17.09 9.17 8.32
C ASN A 151 16.65 7.73 8.65
N GLY A 152 16.92 7.28 9.88
CA GLY A 152 16.46 5.99 10.38
C GLY A 152 14.94 5.87 10.40
N PHE A 153 14.42 4.70 10.04
CA PHE A 153 12.99 4.40 10.00
C PHE A 153 12.63 3.24 10.93
N ARG A 154 11.50 3.33 11.65
CA ARG A 154 10.99 2.22 12.44
C ARG A 154 9.48 2.26 12.66
N TYR A 155 8.96 1.11 13.05
CA TYR A 155 7.69 0.99 13.77
C TYR A 155 7.97 0.83 15.25
N VAL A 156 7.27 1.58 16.10
CA VAL A 156 7.40 1.46 17.54
C VAL A 156 6.04 1.51 18.23
N THR A 157 5.89 0.74 19.30
CA THR A 157 4.73 0.82 20.18
C THR A 157 5.07 1.73 21.35
N ILE A 158 4.34 2.83 21.49
CA ILE A 158 4.49 3.79 22.59
C ILE A 158 3.29 3.66 23.54
N LYS A 159 3.55 3.75 24.84
CA LYS A 159 2.54 3.59 25.89
C LYS A 159 2.19 4.96 26.49
N PRO A 160 0.95 5.16 26.96
CA PRO A 160 0.59 6.36 27.70
C PRO A 160 1.60 6.66 28.83
N GLY A 161 2.00 7.93 28.95
CA GLY A 161 2.98 8.39 29.93
C GLY A 161 4.44 8.41 29.44
N TYR A 162 4.99 7.27 28.99
CA TYR A 162 6.40 7.20 28.60
C TYR A 162 6.62 7.62 27.14
N ARG A 163 7.34 8.73 26.92
CA ARG A 163 7.59 9.32 25.58
C ARG A 163 6.28 9.55 24.81
N TRP A 164 5.22 9.92 25.53
CA TRP A 164 3.91 10.14 24.93
C TRP A 164 3.88 11.44 24.10
N PRO A 165 3.16 11.48 22.96
CA PRO A 165 3.03 12.70 22.16
C PRO A 165 2.40 13.85 22.97
N LYS A 166 2.73 15.09 22.60
CA LYS A 166 2.10 16.29 23.16
C LYS A 166 0.67 16.48 22.67
N GLY A 167 0.33 15.81 21.58
CA GLY A 167 -1.02 15.76 21.03
C GLY A 167 -1.06 14.85 19.81
N PHE A 168 -2.28 14.50 19.43
CA PHE A 168 -2.60 13.84 18.18
C PHE A 168 -3.30 14.86 17.28
N ILE A 169 -2.77 15.03 16.07
CA ILE A 169 -3.32 15.91 15.05
C ILE A 169 -4.19 15.08 14.10
N HIS A 170 -5.48 15.39 14.05
CA HIS A 170 -6.49 14.57 13.38
C HIS A 170 -6.75 15.03 11.95
N PHE A 171 -5.72 14.99 11.09
CA PHE A 171 -5.84 15.33 9.66
C PHE A 171 -6.95 14.53 8.97
N LYS A 172 -6.99 13.21 9.24
CA LYS A 172 -8.06 12.31 8.86
C LYS A 172 -7.94 11.01 9.64
N ASP A 173 -8.83 10.81 10.60
CA ASP A 173 -8.89 9.57 11.36
C ASP A 173 -9.44 8.42 10.50
N LEU A 174 -8.83 7.27 10.67
CA LEU A 174 -9.13 6.03 9.98
C LEU A 174 -9.61 4.98 10.98
N PRO A 175 -10.42 4.01 10.57
CA PRO A 175 -10.80 2.93 11.46
C PRO A 175 -9.61 2.12 11.91
N ASN A 176 -9.66 1.78 13.19
CA ASN A 176 -8.61 1.13 13.93
C ASN A 176 -8.56 -0.40 13.69
N GLN A 177 -8.78 -0.84 12.45
CA GLN A 177 -8.81 -2.25 12.05
C GLN A 177 -8.33 -2.40 10.59
N ARG A 178 -7.05 -2.72 10.37
CA ARG A 178 -6.59 -3.20 9.05
C ARG A 178 -7.02 -4.66 8.90
N LEU A 179 -8.22 -4.87 8.35
CA LEU A 179 -8.81 -6.19 8.18
C LEU A 179 -8.30 -6.85 6.91
N GLN A 180 -7.96 -8.13 6.99
CA GLN A 180 -7.87 -9.05 5.84
C GLN A 180 -8.92 -10.14 6.02
N TYR A 181 -9.60 -10.50 4.94
CA TYR A 181 -10.64 -11.52 4.98
C TYR A 181 -10.13 -12.86 4.45
N ARG A 182 -10.47 -13.95 5.15
CA ARG A 182 -10.19 -15.33 4.71
C ARG A 182 -11.44 -16.20 4.77
N ILE A 183 -11.56 -17.15 3.85
CA ILE A 183 -12.62 -18.16 3.86
C ILE A 183 -11.96 -19.50 4.17
N ASP A 184 -12.48 -20.24 5.15
CA ASP A 184 -11.98 -21.59 5.45
C ASP A 184 -12.59 -22.66 4.51
N PRO A 185 -12.07 -23.90 4.50
CA PRO A 185 -12.55 -24.95 3.59
C PRO A 185 -14.03 -25.35 3.79
N VAL A 186 -14.64 -25.00 4.93
CA VAL A 186 -16.05 -25.28 5.22
C VAL A 186 -16.93 -24.05 5.02
N GLY A 187 -16.39 -22.98 4.44
CA GLY A 187 -17.15 -21.81 4.00
C GLY A 187 -17.42 -20.76 5.07
N ALA A 188 -16.68 -20.76 6.17
CA ALA A 188 -16.73 -19.67 7.14
C ALA A 188 -15.78 -18.52 6.74
N LEU A 189 -16.30 -17.29 6.74
CA LEU A 189 -15.51 -16.07 6.53
C LEU A 189 -14.98 -15.57 7.88
N PHE A 190 -13.71 -15.17 7.91
CA PHE A 190 -13.06 -14.55 9.06
C PHE A 190 -12.43 -13.23 8.66
N ALA A 191 -12.40 -12.28 9.59
CA ALA A 191 -11.78 -10.97 9.42
C ALA A 191 -10.52 -10.91 10.29
N ASP A 192 -9.40 -11.37 9.75
CA ASP A 192 -8.10 -11.35 10.42
C ASP A 192 -7.57 -9.91 10.50
N THR A 193 -6.78 -9.62 11.53
CA THR A 193 -6.14 -8.30 11.70
C THR A 193 -4.70 -8.37 11.26
N VAL A 194 -4.25 -7.40 10.46
CA VAL A 194 -2.83 -7.23 10.14
C VAL A 194 -2.24 -6.21 11.11
N PRO A 195 -1.57 -6.61 12.20
CA PRO A 195 -0.79 -5.67 12.99
C PRO A 195 0.39 -5.12 12.15
N ALA A 196 0.88 -3.93 12.48
CA ALA A 196 1.99 -3.27 11.76
C ALA A 196 3.30 -4.08 11.71
N ARG A 197 3.44 -5.14 12.52
CA ARG A 197 4.56 -6.10 12.47
C ARG A 197 4.34 -7.26 11.49
N GLY A 198 3.33 -7.18 10.62
CA GLY A 198 3.05 -8.09 9.50
C GLY A 198 2.34 -9.41 9.85
N ALA A 199 2.64 -10.00 11.02
CA ALA A 199 2.10 -11.30 11.40
C ALA A 199 0.57 -11.29 11.63
N LEU A 200 -0.19 -11.93 10.71
CA LEU A 200 -1.66 -12.03 10.76
C LEU A 200 -2.17 -12.55 12.10
N ARG A 201 -3.07 -11.79 12.74
CA ARG A 201 -3.81 -12.26 13.90
C ARG A 201 -5.14 -12.83 13.44
N ARG A 202 -5.38 -14.12 13.74
CA ARG A 202 -6.67 -14.77 13.47
C ARG A 202 -7.78 -13.98 14.14
N GLY A 203 -8.69 -13.48 13.33
CA GLY A 203 -9.81 -12.68 13.80
C GLY A 203 -11.09 -13.49 13.92
N PRO A 204 -12.19 -12.83 14.32
CA PRO A 204 -13.48 -13.48 14.54
C PRO A 204 -14.05 -14.03 13.22
N ARG A 205 -14.90 -15.05 13.35
CA ARG A 205 -15.77 -15.49 12.25
C ARG A 205 -16.83 -14.43 12.01
N VAL A 206 -16.89 -13.93 10.79
CA VAL A 206 -17.76 -12.81 10.39
C VAL A 206 -18.89 -13.24 9.46
N GLY A 207 -18.88 -14.50 9.00
CA GLY A 207 -19.97 -15.08 8.23
C GLY A 207 -19.83 -16.58 8.00
N ILE A 208 -20.91 -17.19 7.49
CA ILE A 208 -21.01 -18.60 7.08
C ILE A 208 -21.60 -18.67 5.66
N GLY A 209 -21.46 -19.79 4.96
CA GLY A 209 -22.04 -19.95 3.62
C GLY A 209 -21.22 -19.31 2.50
N TRP A 210 -19.96 -18.95 2.77
CA TRP A 210 -19.07 -18.27 1.82
C TRP A 210 -18.47 -19.21 0.78
N GLU A 211 -18.60 -20.53 0.95
CA GLU A 211 -18.33 -21.54 -0.08
C GLU A 211 -19.21 -21.35 -1.34
N LYS A 212 -20.33 -20.63 -1.20
CA LYS A 212 -21.23 -20.28 -2.31
C LYS A 212 -20.70 -19.12 -3.16
N MET A 213 -19.67 -18.42 -2.71
CA MET A 213 -19.05 -17.31 -3.43
C MET A 213 -17.82 -17.83 -4.20
N GLY A 214 -17.67 -17.43 -5.47
CA GLY A 214 -16.52 -17.86 -6.29
C GLY A 214 -15.49 -16.79 -6.57
N LEU A 215 -15.86 -15.52 -6.40
CA LEU A 215 -14.93 -14.40 -6.43
C LEU A 215 -15.26 -13.53 -5.23
N VAL A 216 -14.27 -13.26 -4.40
CA VAL A 216 -14.38 -12.34 -3.27
C VAL A 216 -13.20 -11.38 -3.33
N THR A 217 -13.52 -10.11 -3.38
CA THR A 217 -12.56 -9.01 -3.52
C THR A 217 -12.81 -8.06 -2.36
N GLN A 218 -11.77 -7.81 -1.56
CA GLN A 218 -11.83 -6.73 -0.59
C GLN A 218 -11.70 -5.40 -1.33
N LEU A 219 -12.62 -4.50 -1.04
CA LEU A 219 -12.56 -3.11 -1.44
C LEU A 219 -12.11 -2.29 -0.23
N ASP A 220 -11.68 -1.08 -0.52
CA ASP A 220 -11.57 -0.02 0.48
C ASP A 220 -12.96 0.44 0.94
N ASP A 221 -13.06 1.58 1.61
CA ASP A 221 -14.35 2.17 1.98
C ASP A 221 -15.16 2.63 0.76
N ILE A 222 -16.23 1.91 0.44
CA ILE A 222 -17.19 2.22 -0.64
C ILE A 222 -18.48 2.82 -0.06
N THR A 223 -18.81 2.51 1.18
CA THR A 223 -20.06 2.93 1.83
C THR A 223 -19.97 4.29 2.53
N GLY A 224 -18.77 4.82 2.74
CA GLY A 224 -18.48 6.08 3.42
C GLY A 224 -18.40 5.95 4.94
N ASP A 225 -18.35 4.72 5.47
CA ASP A 225 -18.28 4.45 6.91
C ASP A 225 -16.83 4.29 7.41
N ARG A 226 -15.87 4.53 6.51
CA ARG A 226 -14.42 4.45 6.66
C ARG A 226 -13.87 3.02 6.79
N LEU A 227 -14.71 1.98 6.73
CA LEU A 227 -14.31 0.59 6.86
C LEU A 227 -14.14 -0.07 5.48
N PRO A 228 -13.22 -1.04 5.31
CA PRO A 228 -13.06 -1.72 4.03
C PRO A 228 -14.26 -2.64 3.76
N ASP A 229 -14.83 -2.57 2.56
CA ASP A 229 -15.98 -3.38 2.17
C ASP A 229 -15.58 -4.67 1.44
N LEU A 230 -16.52 -5.57 1.18
CA LEU A 230 -16.30 -6.74 0.33
C LEU A 230 -17.21 -6.72 -0.90
N LEU A 231 -16.69 -7.13 -2.03
CA LEU A 231 -17.43 -7.42 -3.24
C LEU A 231 -17.35 -8.92 -3.50
N ALA A 232 -18.49 -9.61 -3.58
CA ALA A 232 -18.50 -11.05 -3.81
C ALA A 232 -19.50 -11.49 -4.87
N ARG A 233 -19.05 -12.37 -5.75
CA ARG A 233 -19.88 -13.02 -6.77
C ARG A 233 -20.35 -14.37 -6.27
N ARG A 234 -21.66 -14.58 -6.27
CA ARG A 234 -22.27 -15.88 -6.01
C ARG A 234 -22.09 -16.83 -7.20
N ASN A 235 -21.75 -18.09 -6.93
CA ASN A 235 -21.46 -19.09 -7.96
C ASN A 235 -22.70 -19.62 -8.69
N SER A 236 -23.83 -19.71 -8.00
CA SER A 236 -25.03 -20.33 -8.57
C SER A 236 -25.65 -19.54 -9.72
N ASP A 237 -25.52 -18.21 -9.71
CA ASP A 237 -26.23 -17.32 -10.61
C ASP A 237 -25.43 -16.09 -11.07
N GLY A 238 -24.20 -15.92 -10.56
CA GLY A 238 -23.36 -14.77 -10.92
C GLY A 238 -23.94 -13.44 -10.47
N LEU A 239 -24.79 -13.40 -9.45
CA LEU A 239 -25.14 -12.15 -8.80
C LEU A 239 -23.93 -11.61 -8.04
N LEU A 240 -23.69 -10.31 -8.17
CA LEU A 240 -22.61 -9.59 -7.51
C LEU A 240 -23.18 -8.79 -6.34
N PHE A 241 -22.57 -8.97 -5.17
CA PHE A 241 -23.03 -8.35 -3.94
C PHE A 241 -21.91 -7.51 -3.30
N LEU A 242 -22.24 -6.30 -2.87
CA LEU A 242 -21.45 -5.51 -1.94
C LEU A 242 -21.86 -5.89 -0.52
N TYR A 243 -20.89 -6.23 0.32
CA TYR A 243 -21.05 -6.47 1.75
C TYR A 243 -20.35 -5.34 2.49
N PRO A 244 -21.14 -4.37 3.02
CA PRO A 244 -20.61 -3.34 3.88
C PRO A 244 -19.90 -3.96 5.09
N SER A 245 -18.80 -3.38 5.53
CA SER A 245 -18.33 -3.63 6.88
C SER A 245 -19.29 -3.01 7.90
N ALA A 246 -19.40 -3.61 9.09
CA ALA A 246 -20.14 -3.03 10.21
C ALA A 246 -19.24 -2.77 11.43
N GLY A 247 -17.92 -2.93 11.25
CA GLY A 247 -16.91 -2.81 12.31
C GLY A 247 -16.92 -4.00 13.28
N GLY A 248 -15.87 -4.10 14.10
CA GLY A 248 -15.81 -5.13 15.14
C GLY A 248 -15.81 -6.57 14.61
N GLY A 249 -15.39 -6.78 13.36
CA GLY A 249 -15.46 -8.09 12.71
C GLY A 249 -16.88 -8.53 12.37
N ARG A 250 -17.73 -7.63 11.87
CA ARG A 250 -19.08 -7.96 11.38
C ARG A 250 -19.28 -7.36 10.00
N LEU A 251 -20.12 -8.02 9.19
CA LEU A 251 -20.60 -7.49 7.92
C LEU A 251 -22.03 -6.96 8.09
N GLY A 252 -22.31 -5.83 7.46
CA GLY A 252 -23.64 -5.27 7.36
C GLY A 252 -24.53 -6.01 6.34
N PRO A 253 -25.77 -5.54 6.14
CA PRO A 253 -26.67 -6.10 5.15
C PRO A 253 -26.07 -6.01 3.74
N LYS A 254 -25.90 -7.16 3.09
CA LYS A 254 -25.41 -7.20 1.70
C LYS A 254 -26.38 -6.53 0.74
N ARG A 255 -25.85 -5.95 -0.33
CA ARG A 255 -26.61 -5.29 -1.41
C ARG A 255 -26.24 -5.90 -2.74
N GLN A 256 -27.21 -6.21 -3.58
CA GLN A 256 -26.92 -6.61 -4.96
C GLN A 256 -26.47 -5.37 -5.74
N VAL A 257 -25.32 -5.48 -6.40
CA VAL A 257 -24.69 -4.38 -7.15
C VAL A 257 -24.38 -4.75 -8.61
N GLY A 258 -24.74 -5.97 -9.02
CA GLY A 258 -24.64 -6.41 -10.40
C GLY A 258 -25.23 -7.81 -10.62
N SER A 259 -25.40 -8.17 -11.88
CA SER A 259 -25.85 -9.49 -12.36
C SER A 259 -25.08 -9.88 -13.62
N GLY A 260 -25.12 -11.16 -14.01
CA GLY A 260 -24.44 -11.66 -15.22
C GLY A 260 -22.92 -11.86 -15.07
N TRP A 261 -22.41 -12.03 -13.84
CA TRP A 261 -20.97 -12.11 -13.57
C TRP A 261 -20.38 -13.53 -13.66
N LEU A 262 -21.16 -14.53 -14.11
CA LEU A 262 -20.68 -15.92 -14.24
C LEU A 262 -19.47 -16.04 -15.17
N SER A 263 -19.42 -15.21 -16.22
CA SER A 263 -18.31 -15.18 -17.18
C SER A 263 -17.10 -14.38 -16.68
N VAL A 264 -17.12 -13.82 -15.48
CA VAL A 264 -15.94 -13.15 -14.89
C VAL A 264 -15.10 -14.19 -14.17
N ARG A 265 -13.80 -14.27 -14.50
CA ARG A 265 -12.83 -15.21 -13.89
C ARG A 265 -11.80 -14.54 -12.99
N ALA A 266 -11.66 -13.21 -13.09
CA ALA A 266 -10.91 -12.43 -12.10
C ALA A 266 -11.57 -11.06 -11.91
N LEU A 267 -11.56 -10.57 -10.68
CA LEU A 267 -12.09 -9.27 -10.28
C LEU A 267 -11.17 -8.69 -9.20
N THR A 268 -10.84 -7.40 -9.31
CA THR A 268 -9.92 -6.76 -8.38
C THR A 268 -10.35 -5.35 -8.02
N ASP A 269 -9.95 -4.91 -6.83
CA ASP A 269 -9.86 -3.49 -6.54
C ASP A 269 -8.77 -2.90 -7.43
N ALA A 270 -9.13 -1.86 -8.18
CA ALA A 270 -8.22 -1.14 -9.04
C ALA A 270 -7.96 0.28 -8.55
N GLY A 271 -8.40 0.63 -7.34
CA GLY A 271 -8.14 1.96 -6.77
C GLY A 271 -8.69 3.08 -7.65
N SER A 272 -7.98 4.21 -7.70
CA SER A 272 -8.36 5.40 -8.46
C SER A 272 -7.62 5.47 -9.80
N MET A 273 -7.89 4.53 -10.71
CA MET A 273 -7.32 4.52 -12.08
C MET A 273 -7.70 5.79 -12.88
N ARG A 274 -8.87 6.37 -12.60
CA ARG A 274 -9.38 7.56 -13.30
C ARG A 274 -8.97 8.87 -12.64
N GLY A 275 -8.18 8.83 -11.57
CA GLY A 275 -7.78 10.02 -10.79
C GLY A 275 -8.92 10.58 -9.92
N SER A 276 -10.07 9.93 -9.92
CA SER A 276 -11.22 10.22 -9.07
C SER A 276 -12.09 8.98 -8.88
N GLY A 277 -12.73 8.89 -7.70
CA GLY A 277 -13.50 7.72 -7.30
C GLY A 277 -12.65 6.46 -7.22
N ARG A 278 -13.27 5.34 -6.84
CA ARG A 278 -12.62 4.03 -6.89
C ARG A 278 -13.23 3.18 -8.00
N GLN A 279 -12.40 2.35 -8.63
CA GLN A 279 -12.75 1.49 -9.76
C GLN A 279 -12.42 0.04 -9.44
N VAL A 280 -13.14 -0.86 -10.12
CA VAL A 280 -12.84 -2.29 -10.16
C VAL A 280 -12.54 -2.71 -11.59
N VAL A 281 -11.67 -3.71 -11.75
CA VAL A 281 -11.36 -4.31 -13.05
C VAL A 281 -11.76 -5.77 -13.06
N ALA A 282 -12.51 -6.15 -14.09
CA ALA A 282 -13.03 -7.48 -14.32
C ALA A 282 -12.39 -8.08 -15.58
N VAL A 283 -11.89 -9.31 -15.45
CA VAL A 283 -11.39 -10.11 -16.57
C VAL A 283 -12.38 -11.24 -16.83
N TYR A 284 -12.92 -11.25 -18.05
CA TYR A 284 -13.90 -12.22 -18.51
C TYR A 284 -13.22 -13.49 -19.05
N THR A 285 -13.93 -14.61 -19.04
CA THR A 285 -13.50 -15.90 -19.60
C THR A 285 -13.20 -15.82 -21.09
N SER A 286 -13.86 -14.91 -21.82
CA SER A 286 -13.57 -14.57 -23.22
C SER A 286 -12.21 -13.88 -23.44
N GLY A 287 -11.55 -13.42 -22.38
CA GLY A 287 -10.37 -12.57 -22.45
C GLY A 287 -10.68 -11.07 -22.44
N GLU A 288 -11.94 -10.68 -22.57
CA GLU A 288 -12.35 -9.28 -22.45
C GLU A 288 -12.00 -8.72 -21.06
N VAL A 289 -11.55 -7.45 -21.02
CA VAL A 289 -11.24 -6.73 -19.79
C VAL A 289 -12.10 -5.48 -19.72
N ARG A 290 -12.84 -5.33 -18.63
CA ARG A 290 -13.68 -4.15 -18.36
C ARG A 290 -13.33 -3.52 -17.02
N GLN A 291 -13.50 -2.20 -16.97
CA GLN A 291 -13.38 -1.39 -15.77
C GLN A 291 -14.76 -0.81 -15.43
N PHE A 292 -15.07 -0.72 -14.14
CA PHE A 292 -16.29 -0.10 -13.63
C PHE A 292 -15.95 0.85 -12.49
N SER A 293 -16.67 1.96 -12.39
CA SER A 293 -16.72 2.72 -11.14
C SER A 293 -17.50 1.91 -10.11
N VAL A 294 -17.05 1.93 -8.86
CA VAL A 294 -17.75 1.27 -7.74
C VAL A 294 -18.16 2.30 -6.70
N SER A 295 -19.38 2.17 -6.21
CA SER A 295 -19.96 3.04 -5.19
C SER A 295 -21.00 2.28 -4.37
N ARG A 296 -21.53 2.89 -3.30
CA ARG A 296 -22.62 2.32 -2.49
C ARG A 296 -23.89 1.97 -3.29
N SER A 297 -24.13 2.64 -4.43
CA SER A 297 -25.27 2.37 -5.32
C SER A 297 -24.97 1.28 -6.34
N GLY A 298 -23.74 0.78 -6.38
CA GLY A 298 -23.28 -0.33 -7.22
C GLY A 298 -22.28 0.09 -8.28
N LEU A 299 -22.23 -0.72 -9.34
CA LEU A 299 -21.28 -0.54 -10.44
C LEU A 299 -21.86 0.35 -11.54
N SER A 300 -21.02 1.24 -12.08
CA SER A 300 -21.41 2.17 -13.14
C SER A 300 -20.24 2.49 -14.07
N GLY A 301 -20.51 3.23 -15.15
CA GLY A 301 -19.46 3.77 -16.01
C GLY A 301 -18.54 2.71 -16.60
N MET A 302 -19.13 1.60 -17.07
CA MET A 302 -18.41 0.51 -17.71
C MET A 302 -17.53 1.05 -18.84
N ARG A 303 -16.26 0.68 -18.82
CA ARG A 303 -15.29 0.98 -19.88
C ARG A 303 -14.58 -0.30 -20.27
N GLN A 304 -14.57 -0.62 -21.55
CA GLN A 304 -13.76 -1.71 -22.08
C GLN A 304 -12.29 -1.28 -22.11
N LEU A 305 -11.43 -2.01 -21.40
CA LEU A 305 -9.98 -1.78 -21.42
C LEU A 305 -9.31 -2.57 -22.54
N ALA A 306 -9.79 -3.79 -22.81
CA ALA A 306 -9.34 -4.61 -23.91
C ALA A 306 -10.49 -5.52 -24.38
N PRO A 307 -10.73 -5.66 -25.71
CA PRO A 307 -11.76 -6.55 -26.24
C PRO A 307 -11.38 -8.03 -26.09
N THR A 308 -10.08 -8.32 -26.11
CA THR A 308 -9.53 -9.63 -25.77
C THR A 308 -8.15 -9.44 -25.15
N SER A 309 -7.74 -10.37 -24.30
CA SER A 309 -6.48 -10.33 -23.60
C SER A 309 -6.05 -11.72 -23.20
N ARG A 310 -4.75 -11.87 -22.95
CA ARG A 310 -4.17 -13.06 -22.30
C ARG A 310 -4.20 -12.97 -20.78
N TRP A 311 -4.83 -11.95 -20.21
CA TRP A 311 -4.82 -11.74 -18.76
C TRP A 311 -5.44 -12.95 -18.07
N THR A 312 -4.80 -13.46 -17.01
CA THR A 312 -5.31 -14.54 -16.15
C THR A 312 -5.72 -14.01 -14.80
N THR A 313 -4.88 -13.16 -14.19
CA THR A 313 -5.17 -12.43 -12.96
C THR A 313 -4.79 -10.97 -13.12
N VAL A 314 -5.43 -10.10 -12.33
CA VAL A 314 -5.18 -8.65 -12.31
C VAL A 314 -5.24 -8.15 -10.87
N THR A 315 -4.37 -7.20 -10.55
CA THR A 315 -4.30 -6.54 -9.24
C THR A 315 -4.04 -5.04 -9.43
N GLY A 316 -4.79 -4.17 -8.76
CA GLY A 316 -4.41 -2.76 -8.62
C GLY A 316 -3.21 -2.62 -7.69
N ILE A 317 -2.19 -1.86 -8.09
CA ILE A 317 -0.89 -1.76 -7.38
C ILE A 317 -0.56 -0.33 -6.93
N ASP A 318 -1.59 0.47 -6.63
CA ASP A 318 -1.43 1.89 -6.31
C ASP A 318 -0.75 2.69 -7.46
N ASP A 319 -0.45 3.96 -7.23
CA ASP A 319 0.20 4.86 -8.19
C ASP A 319 1.73 4.66 -8.21
N VAL A 320 2.19 3.70 -9.01
CA VAL A 320 3.62 3.38 -9.13
C VAL A 320 4.33 4.34 -10.09
N THR A 321 3.61 4.91 -11.05
CA THR A 321 4.12 5.95 -11.97
C THR A 321 4.17 7.34 -11.37
N GLN A 322 3.54 7.56 -10.20
CA GLN A 322 3.42 8.86 -9.54
C GLN A 322 2.66 9.89 -10.39
N ASP A 323 1.66 9.45 -11.15
CA ASP A 323 0.82 10.30 -12.00
C ASP A 323 -0.56 10.63 -11.40
N GLY A 324 -0.76 10.24 -10.14
CA GLY A 324 -1.98 10.41 -9.37
C GLY A 324 -3.04 9.33 -9.65
N ARG A 325 -2.68 8.22 -10.31
CA ARG A 325 -3.63 7.16 -10.70
C ARG A 325 -3.11 5.79 -10.33
N THR A 326 -4.04 4.92 -9.94
CA THR A 326 -3.67 3.54 -9.63
C THR A 326 -3.30 2.76 -10.89
N ASP A 327 -2.16 2.05 -10.84
CA ASP A 327 -1.66 1.17 -11.88
C ASP A 327 -2.12 -0.28 -11.68
N LEU A 328 -1.93 -1.11 -12.70
CA LEU A 328 -2.27 -2.53 -12.66
C LEU A 328 -1.03 -3.43 -12.82
N LEU A 329 -1.04 -4.53 -12.10
CA LEU A 329 -0.17 -5.68 -12.32
C LEU A 329 -0.99 -6.85 -12.84
N VAL A 330 -0.51 -7.48 -13.89
CA VAL A 330 -1.27 -8.46 -14.66
C VAL A 330 -0.42 -9.70 -14.90
N ASN A 331 -0.97 -10.86 -14.54
CA ASN A 331 -0.44 -12.14 -15.00
C ASN A 331 -1.12 -12.53 -16.31
N THR A 332 -0.39 -13.16 -17.21
CA THR A 332 -0.91 -13.61 -18.50
C THR A 332 -0.83 -15.12 -18.65
N SER A 333 -1.60 -15.67 -19.59
CA SER A 333 -1.62 -17.11 -19.88
C SER A 333 -0.31 -17.63 -20.46
N ASP A 334 0.50 -16.75 -21.07
CA ASP A 334 1.87 -17.05 -21.51
C ASP A 334 2.92 -16.80 -20.42
N LYS A 335 2.50 -16.81 -19.13
CA LYS A 335 3.37 -16.71 -17.95
C LYS A 335 4.18 -15.43 -17.90
N LYS A 336 3.64 -14.30 -18.39
CA LYS A 336 4.28 -13.00 -18.21
C LYS A 336 3.63 -12.24 -17.08
N LEU A 337 4.44 -11.45 -16.39
CA LEU A 337 3.98 -10.44 -15.45
C LEU A 337 4.20 -9.07 -16.07
N LEU A 338 3.11 -8.34 -16.29
CA LEU A 338 3.12 -7.03 -16.93
C LEU A 338 2.57 -5.97 -15.97
N ARG A 339 3.20 -4.80 -15.94
CA ARG A 339 2.67 -3.59 -15.31
C ARG A 339 2.04 -2.70 -16.36
N TYR A 340 0.78 -2.32 -16.17
CA TYR A 340 0.10 -1.33 -16.99
C TYR A 340 -0.08 -0.04 -16.20
N PRO A 341 0.46 1.09 -16.68
CA PRO A 341 0.14 2.37 -16.10
C PRO A 341 -1.29 2.79 -16.48
N SER A 342 -1.99 3.48 -15.59
CA SER A 342 -3.27 4.12 -15.93
C SER A 342 -3.03 5.45 -16.65
N THR A 343 -3.91 5.82 -17.58
CA THR A 343 -3.78 7.10 -18.30
C THR A 343 -4.75 8.15 -17.78
N ALA A 344 -4.50 9.42 -18.16
CA ALA A 344 -5.40 10.55 -17.90
C ALA A 344 -6.86 10.30 -18.33
N THR A 345 -7.07 9.50 -19.37
CA THR A 345 -8.38 9.17 -19.92
C THR A 345 -9.04 7.94 -19.26
N GLY A 346 -8.40 7.35 -18.24
CA GLY A 346 -8.85 6.10 -17.63
C GLY A 346 -8.62 4.87 -18.50
N ALA A 347 -7.72 4.97 -19.49
CA ALA A 347 -7.25 3.85 -20.29
C ALA A 347 -5.99 3.23 -19.68
N LEU A 348 -5.46 2.21 -20.34
CA LEU A 348 -4.17 1.62 -20.01
C LEU A 348 -3.10 2.19 -20.95
N GLY A 349 -1.97 2.57 -20.39
CA GLY A 349 -0.79 2.94 -21.16
C GLY A 349 -0.02 1.72 -21.66
N ARG A 350 1.16 1.95 -22.24
CA ARG A 350 2.02 0.87 -22.74
C ARG A 350 2.51 0.00 -21.56
N PRO A 351 2.33 -1.33 -21.62
CA PRO A 351 2.79 -2.20 -20.54
C PRO A 351 4.31 -2.27 -20.46
N THR A 352 4.82 -2.36 -19.24
CA THR A 352 6.21 -2.74 -18.97
C THR A 352 6.25 -4.21 -18.56
N MET A 353 7.15 -4.98 -19.16
CA MET A 353 7.36 -6.36 -18.73
C MET A 353 8.14 -6.39 -17.43
N VAL A 354 7.57 -7.03 -16.42
CA VAL A 354 8.18 -7.16 -15.09
C VAL A 354 8.82 -8.54 -14.92
N SER A 355 8.21 -9.58 -15.49
CA SER A 355 8.80 -10.92 -15.59
C SER A 355 8.34 -11.63 -16.86
N SER A 356 9.23 -12.43 -17.45
CA SER A 356 8.99 -13.23 -18.66
C SER A 356 8.60 -14.69 -18.39
N ASP A 357 8.71 -15.16 -17.14
CA ASP A 357 8.45 -16.56 -16.76
C ASP A 357 7.86 -16.67 -15.35
N TYR A 358 6.70 -16.07 -15.17
CA TYR A 358 5.93 -16.08 -13.94
C TYR A 358 5.13 -17.38 -13.79
N ARG A 359 5.57 -18.28 -12.91
CA ARG A 359 5.06 -19.66 -12.81
C ARG A 359 4.11 -19.97 -11.64
N ILE A 360 3.96 -19.09 -10.64
CA ILE A 360 3.56 -19.53 -9.28
C ILE A 360 2.18 -19.01 -8.83
N GLY A 361 1.21 -19.92 -8.81
CA GLY A 361 0.14 -20.03 -7.80
C GLY A 361 -0.86 -18.88 -7.65
N GLN A 362 -1.58 -18.88 -6.51
CA GLN A 362 -2.32 -17.72 -6.02
C GLN A 362 -1.37 -16.70 -5.38
N LEU A 363 -1.82 -15.45 -5.26
CA LEU A 363 -0.97 -14.28 -5.15
C LEU A 363 -1.33 -13.44 -3.88
N VAL A 364 -0.37 -12.84 -3.14
CA VAL A 364 -0.64 -12.12 -1.86
C VAL A 364 0.11 -10.78 -1.65
N SER A 365 -0.58 -9.81 -1.02
CA SER A 365 -0.14 -8.45 -0.60
C SER A 365 0.28 -7.44 -1.70
N HIS A 366 -0.13 -6.17 -1.59
CA HIS A 366 0.64 -5.01 -2.08
C HIS A 366 0.79 -4.00 -0.93
N GLU A 367 2.04 -3.76 -0.55
CA GLU A 367 2.44 -2.57 0.21
C GLU A 367 3.60 -1.95 -0.56
N ARG A 368 3.25 -0.88 -1.29
CA ARG A 368 4.00 -0.12 -2.32
C ARG A 368 5.38 -0.68 -2.71
N GLY A 369 5.34 -1.61 -3.67
CA GLY A 369 6.51 -2.22 -4.30
C GLY A 369 6.97 -3.53 -3.68
N ARG A 370 6.30 -4.03 -2.62
CA ARG A 370 6.61 -5.32 -2.01
C ARG A 370 5.53 -6.38 -2.20
N PHE A 371 6.04 -7.59 -2.40
CA PHE A 371 5.38 -8.79 -2.90
C PHE A 371 5.40 -9.88 -1.83
N THR A 372 4.41 -10.78 -1.83
CA THR A 372 4.31 -11.88 -0.85
C THR A 372 3.66 -13.12 -1.45
N VAL A 373 4.21 -14.28 -1.11
CA VAL A 373 3.80 -15.57 -1.69
C VAL A 373 2.82 -16.31 -0.77
N VAL A 374 1.76 -16.89 -1.33
CA VAL A 374 1.15 -18.09 -0.75
C VAL A 374 1.40 -19.25 -1.72
N THR A 375 2.39 -20.08 -1.38
CA THR A 375 2.68 -21.34 -2.09
C THR A 375 1.87 -22.46 -1.45
N GLY A 376 1.02 -23.17 -2.19
CA GLY A 376 -0.01 -24.07 -1.64
C GLY A 376 0.46 -25.36 -0.93
N THR A 377 1.74 -25.46 -0.58
CA THR A 377 2.43 -26.69 -0.16
C THR A 377 2.30 -27.00 1.34
N GLY A 378 1.08 -26.96 1.90
CA GLY A 378 0.75 -27.53 3.21
C GLY A 378 1.35 -26.88 4.47
N ALA A 379 2.29 -25.95 4.34
CA ALA A 379 2.83 -25.14 5.42
C ALA A 379 2.90 -23.67 4.96
N LEU A 380 2.32 -22.77 5.75
CA LEU A 380 2.37 -21.32 5.53
C LEU A 380 3.82 -20.83 5.67
N ALA A 381 4.56 -20.75 4.57
CA ALA A 381 5.89 -20.16 4.52
C ALA A 381 5.80 -18.72 3.98
N THR A 382 6.05 -17.72 4.82
CA THR A 382 6.11 -16.30 4.43
C THR A 382 7.46 -16.00 3.77
N ARG A 383 7.47 -15.37 2.59
CA ARG A 383 8.69 -14.82 1.95
C ARG A 383 8.46 -13.39 1.45
N THR A 384 9.46 -12.55 1.69
CA THR A 384 9.48 -11.12 1.37
C THR A 384 10.29 -10.88 0.08
N VAL A 385 9.72 -10.22 -0.95
CA VAL A 385 10.39 -10.06 -2.25
C VAL A 385 10.30 -8.62 -2.79
N THR A 386 11.42 -8.08 -3.30
CA THR A 386 11.57 -6.72 -3.86
C THR A 386 11.37 -6.73 -5.39
N ALA A 387 10.85 -5.64 -5.97
CA ALA A 387 10.40 -5.51 -7.37
C ALA A 387 11.36 -5.95 -8.49
N SER A 388 12.67 -6.10 -8.25
CA SER A 388 13.63 -6.61 -9.24
C SER A 388 13.68 -8.14 -9.36
N ARG A 389 12.95 -8.89 -8.52
CA ARG A 389 12.92 -10.38 -8.52
C ARG A 389 11.56 -10.96 -8.12
N ILE A 390 10.45 -10.39 -8.61
CA ILE A 390 9.08 -10.63 -8.11
C ILE A 390 8.68 -12.11 -8.05
N THR A 391 8.03 -12.49 -6.94
CA THR A 391 6.92 -13.46 -6.94
C THR A 391 5.79 -13.03 -5.94
N ASN A 392 4.59 -12.70 -6.47
CA ASN A 392 3.20 -12.70 -5.87
C ASN A 392 2.54 -11.42 -5.20
N HIS A 393 1.20 -11.22 -5.42
CA HIS A 393 0.30 -10.05 -5.11
C HIS A 393 -1.25 -10.31 -4.88
N THR A 394 -1.89 -9.79 -3.82
CA THR A 394 -3.28 -10.06 -3.27
C THR A 394 -4.39 -10.78 -4.07
N VAL A 395 -4.91 -11.91 -3.51
CA VAL A 395 -6.24 -12.57 -3.73
C VAL A 395 -6.71 -13.30 -2.44
N ILE A 396 -8.03 -13.46 -2.19
CA ILE A 396 -8.65 -14.29 -1.12
C ILE A 396 -8.80 -15.75 -1.59
N ALA A 397 -8.35 -16.73 -0.78
CA ALA A 397 -8.53 -18.14 -1.08
C ALA A 397 -10.02 -18.54 -1.04
N THR A 398 -10.61 -18.86 -2.19
CA THR A 398 -11.69 -19.86 -2.25
C THR A 398 -11.01 -21.22 -2.36
N GLY A 399 -11.21 -22.09 -1.38
CA GLY A 399 -10.73 -23.46 -1.48
C GLY A 399 -11.23 -24.09 -2.79
N LEU A 400 -10.30 -24.52 -3.64
CA LEU A 400 -10.63 -25.44 -4.70
C LEU A 400 -11.10 -26.73 -4.01
N ALA A 401 -12.40 -26.98 -4.05
CA ALA A 401 -12.95 -28.28 -3.74
C ALA A 401 -12.22 -29.30 -4.62
N GLY A 402 -11.43 -30.16 -4.00
CA GLY A 402 -10.87 -31.32 -4.66
C GLY A 402 -12.01 -32.23 -5.06
N HIS A 403 -12.45 -32.13 -6.33
CA HIS A 403 -13.11 -33.26 -6.96
C HIS A 403 -12.05 -34.38 -7.03
N ARG A 404 -12.22 -35.41 -6.20
CA ARG A 404 -11.57 -36.70 -6.45
C ARG A 404 -12.21 -37.28 -7.72
N PRO A 405 -11.44 -37.62 -8.76
CA PRO A 405 -11.97 -38.50 -9.80
C PRO A 405 -12.23 -39.87 -9.16
N ALA A 406 -13.44 -40.38 -9.39
CA ALA A 406 -13.72 -41.81 -9.29
C ALA A 406 -13.18 -42.50 -10.55
#